data_AF-A0A9E2VC17-F1
#
_entry.id   AF-A0A9E2VC17-F1
#
_cell.length_a   1.000
_cell.length_b   1.000
_cell.length_c   1.000
_cell.angle_alpha   90.00
_cell.angle_beta   90.00
_cell.angle_gamma   90.00
#
_symmetry.space_group_name_H-M   'P 1'
#
loop_
_entity.id
_entity.type
_entity.pdbx_description
1 polymer ?
#
loop_
_entity_poly.entity_id
_entity_poly.type
_entity_poly.pdbx_seq_one_letter_code
_entity_poly.pdbx_strand_id
1 'polypeptide(L)'
;MKKTEKTHQEKEAIIAEYLLGGITYRKLEKKCGIDFRVIHSWVTKFQGKTLRKEKPNNLANQAKQEAPLPTDVKKLQQELRKAQLHNKLLNAIIDIAEDQLKIDIRKKSGTKR
;
A
#
# COMPACT_ATOMS: atom_id res chain seq x y z
N MET A 1 39.67 -4.31 -10.37
CA MET A 1 39.07 -4.45 -9.02
C MET A 1 39.38 -5.85 -8.50
N LYS A 2 40.11 -5.96 -7.39
CA LYS A 2 40.51 -7.26 -6.82
C LYS A 2 39.26 -7.93 -6.24
N LYS A 3 38.86 -9.09 -6.76
CA LYS A 3 37.81 -9.91 -6.16
C LYS A 3 38.42 -10.57 -4.92
N THR A 4 38.19 -10.00 -3.75
CA THR A 4 38.53 -10.66 -2.49
C THR A 4 37.47 -11.72 -2.21
N GLU A 5 37.85 -12.98 -2.41
CA GLU A 5 37.01 -14.12 -2.02
C GLU A 5 37.06 -14.27 -0.50
N LYS A 6 36.03 -13.75 0.19
CA LYS A 6 35.81 -13.94 1.62
C LYS A 6 34.98 -15.20 1.86
N THR A 7 35.28 -15.91 2.95
CA THR A 7 34.54 -17.11 3.36
C THR A 7 33.10 -16.75 3.74
N HIS A 8 32.20 -17.73 3.74
CA HIS A 8 30.78 -17.48 4.02
C HIS A 8 30.57 -16.93 5.44
N GLN A 9 31.29 -17.49 6.42
CA GLN A 9 31.23 -17.09 7.82
C GLN A 9 31.66 -15.64 8.04
N GLU A 10 32.71 -15.17 7.37
CA GLU A 10 33.15 -13.78 7.45
C GLU A 10 32.08 -12.80 6.92
N LYS A 11 31.35 -13.21 5.86
CA LYS A 11 30.26 -12.39 5.31
C LYS A 11 29.11 -12.27 6.31
N GLU A 12 28.74 -13.38 6.96
CA GLU A 12 27.67 -13.39 7.96
C GLU A 12 28.03 -12.54 9.19
N ALA A 13 29.28 -12.62 9.67
CA ALA A 13 29.76 -11.79 10.78
C ALA A 13 29.65 -10.30 10.46
N ILE A 14 30.04 -9.88 9.25
CA ILE A 14 29.92 -8.48 8.80
C ILE A 14 28.46 -8.04 8.71
N ILE A 15 27.57 -8.91 8.23
CA ILE A 15 26.13 -8.61 8.14
C ILE A 15 25.52 -8.49 9.54
N ALA A 16 25.89 -9.38 10.48
CA ALA A 16 25.44 -9.32 11.86
C ALA A 16 25.88 -8.03 12.55
N GLU A 17 27.15 -7.63 12.41
CA GLU A 17 27.66 -6.35 12.93
C GLU A 17 26.87 -5.14 12.39
N TYR A 18 26.50 -5.18 11.11
CA TYR A 18 25.68 -4.13 10.50
C TYR A 18 24.25 -4.11 11.08
N LEU A 19 23.60 -5.27 11.18
CA LEU A 19 22.22 -5.40 11.68
C LEU A 19 22.09 -5.04 13.16
N LEU A 20 23.14 -5.28 13.96
CA LEU A 20 23.23 -4.86 15.36
C LEU A 20 23.25 -3.32 15.52
N GLY A 21 23.36 -2.55 14.43
CA GLY A 21 23.04 -1.13 14.40
C GLY A 21 24.15 -0.17 14.85
N GLY A 22 25.37 -0.66 15.09
CA GLY A 22 26.47 0.16 15.60
C GLY A 22 27.37 0.81 14.54
N ILE A 23 27.26 0.43 13.26
CA ILE A 23 28.29 0.72 12.26
C ILE A 23 27.67 0.98 10.88
N THR A 24 28.07 2.08 10.23
CA THR A 24 27.64 2.40 8.87
C THR A 24 28.46 1.63 7.82
N TYR A 25 27.92 1.45 6.60
CA TYR A 25 28.62 0.80 5.49
C TYR A 25 30.02 1.37 5.22
N ARG A 26 30.20 2.70 5.32
CA ARG A 26 31.49 3.38 5.14
C ARG A 26 32.51 3.06 6.24
N LYS A 27 32.05 2.79 7.47
CA LYS A 27 32.92 2.37 8.57
C LYS A 27 33.31 0.90 8.42
N LEU A 28 32.39 0.05 7.93
CA LEU A 28 32.68 -1.35 7.60
C LEU A 28 33.68 -1.49 6.46
N GLU A 29 33.60 -0.61 5.46
CA GLU A 29 34.58 -0.55 4.36
C GLU A 29 36.00 -0.32 4.88
N LYS A 30 36.19 0.59 5.84
CA LYS A 30 37.50 0.86 6.45
C LYS A 30 38.00 -0.28 7.32
N LYS A 31 37.11 -0.95 8.07
CA LYS A 31 37.46 -2.06 8.96
C LYS A 31 37.81 -3.33 8.20
N CYS A 32 37.01 -3.68 7.20
CA CYS A 32 37.11 -4.95 6.49
C CYS A 32 37.88 -4.84 5.16
N GLY A 33 38.14 -3.62 4.67
CA GLY A 33 38.82 -3.39 3.38
C GLY A 33 37.97 -3.76 2.16
N ILE A 34 36.65 -3.84 2.33
CA ILE A 34 35.70 -4.29 1.30
C ILE A 34 34.85 -3.09 0.87
N ASP A 35 34.70 -2.89 -0.44
CA ASP A 35 33.84 -1.84 -0.99
C ASP A 35 32.43 -1.92 -0.40
N PHE A 36 31.93 -0.78 0.07
CA PHE A 36 30.59 -0.64 0.67
C PHE A 36 29.48 -1.24 -0.22
N ARG A 37 29.64 -1.21 -1.55
CA ARG A 37 28.68 -1.78 -2.51
C ARG A 37 28.53 -3.29 -2.37
N VAL A 38 29.64 -3.97 -2.10
CA VAL A 38 29.68 -5.43 -1.93
C VAL A 38 28.99 -5.80 -0.62
N ILE A 39 29.28 -5.06 0.46
CA ILE A 39 28.64 -5.24 1.76
C ILE A 39 27.13 -5.00 1.65
N HIS A 40 26.72 -3.92 0.98
CA HIS A 40 25.30 -3.63 0.73
C HIS A 40 24.61 -4.76 -0.05
N SER A 41 25.26 -5.33 -1.08
CA SER A 41 24.75 -6.49 -1.82
C SER A 41 24.54 -7.71 -0.92
N TRP A 42 25.47 -8.00 -0.01
CA TRP A 42 25.35 -9.10 0.95
C TRP A 42 24.21 -8.89 1.95
N VAL A 43 24.12 -7.69 2.54
CA VAL A 43 23.02 -7.33 3.45
C VAL A 43 21.67 -7.43 2.73
N THR A 44 21.56 -6.94 1.50
CA THR A 44 20.30 -7.01 0.71
C THR A 44 19.90 -8.45 0.39
N LYS A 45 20.87 -9.33 0.13
CA LYS A 45 20.62 -10.77 -0.08
C LYS A 45 20.19 -11.46 1.21
N PHE A 46 20.85 -11.16 2.33
CA PHE A 46 20.55 -11.72 3.64
C PHE A 46 19.20 -11.28 4.19
N GLN A 47 18.85 -10.00 4.03
CA GLN A 47 17.53 -9.46 4.36
C GLN A 47 16.42 -9.97 3.42
N GLY A 48 16.74 -10.88 2.49
CA GLY A 48 15.78 -11.65 1.72
C GLY A 48 14.76 -10.79 1.00
N LYS A 49 15.20 -9.98 0.01
CA LYS A 49 14.31 -9.08 -0.74
C LYS A 49 13.33 -8.38 0.21
N THR A 50 13.81 -7.46 1.05
CA THR A 50 12.92 -6.39 1.51
C THR A 50 12.28 -5.86 0.24
N LEU A 51 10.98 -6.09 0.09
CA LEU A 51 10.18 -5.63 -1.04
C LEU A 51 10.78 -4.29 -1.44
N ARG A 52 11.30 -4.19 -2.67
CA ARG A 52 11.58 -2.88 -3.22
C ARG A 52 10.27 -2.14 -2.95
N LYS A 53 10.26 -1.21 -1.99
CA LYS A 53 9.30 -0.13 -2.01
C LYS A 53 9.64 0.53 -3.31
N GLU A 54 8.97 0.08 -4.36
CA GLU A 54 9.02 0.71 -5.63
C GLU A 54 8.75 2.17 -5.30
N LYS A 55 9.73 3.02 -5.62
CA LYS A 55 9.41 4.43 -5.85
C LYS A 55 8.09 4.40 -6.65
N PRO A 56 7.08 5.20 -6.30
CA PRO A 56 5.80 5.18 -7.02
C PRO A 56 6.02 5.75 -8.43
N ASN A 57 6.71 4.99 -9.27
CA ASN A 57 6.70 5.11 -10.71
C ASN A 57 5.43 4.39 -11.13
N ASN A 58 4.30 5.07 -10.99
CA ASN A 58 3.09 4.88 -11.80
C ASN A 58 2.73 3.42 -12.17
N LEU A 59 2.77 2.50 -11.21
CA LEU A 59 2.32 1.11 -11.37
C LEU A 59 0.87 0.92 -10.89
N ALA A 60 0.07 1.98 -10.97
CA ALA A 60 -1.39 1.88 -10.85
C ALA A 60 -2.05 1.15 -12.05
N ASN A 61 -1.27 0.75 -13.06
CA ASN A 61 -1.79 0.20 -14.32
C ASN A 61 -1.60 -1.31 -14.52
N GLN A 62 -1.11 -2.08 -13.54
CA GLN A 62 -0.90 -3.54 -13.72
C GLN A 62 -1.81 -4.45 -12.88
N ALA A 63 -2.84 -3.90 -12.23
CA ALA A 63 -3.91 -4.68 -11.61
C ALA A 63 -5.31 -4.39 -12.20
N LYS A 64 -5.36 -3.88 -13.44
CA LYS A 64 -6.62 -3.71 -14.20
C LYS A 64 -6.45 -4.26 -15.61
N GLN A 65 -6.30 -5.58 -15.71
CA GLN A 65 -6.79 -6.30 -16.89
C GLN A 65 -8.32 -6.42 -16.78
N GLU A 66 -9.01 -5.30 -16.66
CA GLU A 66 -10.40 -5.21 -17.08
C GLU A 66 -10.31 -4.50 -18.42
N ALA A 67 -10.71 -5.19 -19.50
CA ALA A 67 -10.87 -4.58 -20.81
C ALA A 67 -11.47 -3.18 -20.63
N PRO A 68 -10.99 -2.14 -21.33
CA PRO A 68 -11.50 -0.79 -21.15
C PRO A 68 -13.01 -0.83 -21.31
N LEU A 69 -13.72 -0.77 -20.17
CA LEU A 69 -15.18 -0.81 -20.18
C LEU A 69 -15.62 0.28 -21.16
N PRO A 70 -16.58 -0.02 -22.07
CA PRO A 70 -17.09 0.97 -22.99
C PRO A 70 -17.38 2.25 -22.24
N THR A 71 -17.02 3.40 -22.80
CA THR A 71 -17.14 4.73 -22.17
C THR A 71 -18.51 4.93 -21.50
N ASP A 72 -19.54 4.33 -22.10
CA ASP A 72 -20.93 4.37 -21.63
C ASP A 72 -21.12 3.62 -20.30
N VAL A 73 -20.50 2.44 -20.12
CA VAL A 73 -20.59 1.69 -18.86
C VAL A 73 -19.97 2.46 -17.71
N LYS A 74 -18.84 3.15 -17.94
CA LYS A 74 -18.21 3.99 -16.91
C LYS A 74 -19.09 5.19 -16.53
N LYS A 75 -19.74 5.84 -17.52
CA LYS A 75 -20.69 6.93 -17.26
C LYS A 75 -21.89 6.44 -16.45
N LEU A 76 -22.49 5.33 -16.88
CA LEU A 76 -23.63 4.71 -16.18
C LEU A 76 -23.28 4.33 -14.74
N GLN A 77 -22.09 3.76 -14.50
CA GLN A 77 -21.62 3.46 -13.15
C GLN A 77 -21.48 4.73 -12.28
N GLN A 78 -20.98 5.83 -12.86
CA GLN A 78 -20.85 7.10 -12.15
C GLN A 78 -22.23 7.70 -11.82
N GLU A 79 -23.17 7.67 -12.76
CA GLU A 79 -24.54 8.15 -12.55
C GLU A 79 -25.26 7.32 -11.49
N LEU A 80 -25.13 5.99 -11.55
CA LEU A 80 -25.67 5.08 -10.53
C LEU A 80 -25.11 5.39 -9.15
N ARG A 81 -23.79 5.61 -9.05
CA ARG A 81 -23.15 6.00 -7.79
C ARG A 81 -23.69 7.33 -7.24
N LYS A 82 -23.90 8.33 -8.11
CA LYS A 82 -24.49 9.62 -7.73
C LYS A 82 -25.93 9.45 -7.23
N ALA A 83 -26.76 8.68 -7.93
CA ALA A 83 -28.14 8.42 -7.53
C ALA A 83 -28.22 7.67 -6.19
N GLN A 84 -27.37 6.66 -5.98
CA GLN A 84 -27.29 5.95 -4.69
C GLN A 84 -26.87 6.87 -3.54
N LEU A 85 -25.90 7.76 -3.77
CA LEU A 85 -25.46 8.73 -2.77
C LEU A 85 -26.59 9.72 -2.43
N HIS A 86 -27.29 10.21 -3.45
CA HIS A 86 -28.42 11.12 -3.27
C HIS A 86 -29.54 10.46 -2.45
N ASN A 87 -29.90 9.21 -2.76
CA ASN A 87 -30.90 8.46 -2.00
C ASN A 87 -30.47 8.26 -0.54
N LYS A 88 -29.19 7.94 -0.28
CA LYS A 88 -28.66 7.82 1.09
C LYS A 88 -28.74 9.15 1.85
N LEU A 89 -28.40 10.26 1.19
CA LEU A 89 -28.50 11.59 1.78
C LEU A 89 -29.94 11.94 2.12
N LEU A 90 -30.89 11.70 1.21
CA LEU A 90 -32.31 11.96 1.45
C LEU A 90 -32.83 11.16 2.65
N ASN A 91 -32.51 9.86 2.72
CA ASN A 91 -32.88 9.04 3.87
C ASN A 91 -32.27 9.56 5.18
N ALA A 92 -30.99 9.93 5.18
CA ALA A 92 -30.34 10.47 6.37
C ALA A 92 -30.96 11.81 6.82
N ILE A 93 -31.35 12.68 5.88
CA ILE A 93 -32.06 13.93 6.20
C ILE A 93 -33.44 13.62 6.82
N ILE A 94 -34.15 12.61 6.29
CA ILE A 94 -35.43 12.16 6.85
C ILE A 94 -35.22 11.65 8.28
N ASP A 95 -34.22 10.78 8.51
CA ASP A 95 -33.92 10.25 9.84
C ASP A 95 -33.62 11.38 10.84
N ILE A 96 -32.79 12.35 10.47
CA ILE A 96 -32.47 13.53 11.31
C ILE A 96 -33.73 14.35 11.59
N ALA A 97 -34.59 14.55 10.59
CA ALA A 97 -35.82 15.32 10.74
C ALA A 97 -36.82 14.61 11.67
N GLU A 98 -36.97 13.29 11.55
CA GLU A 98 -37.80 12.48 12.43
C GLU A 98 -37.30 12.54 13.89
N ASP A 99 -35.99 12.44 14.09
CA ASP A 99 -35.36 12.54 15.42
C ASP A 99 -35.56 13.92 16.07
N GLN A 100 -35.38 14.99 15.29
CA GLN A 100 -35.48 16.37 15.81
C GLN A 100 -36.92 16.83 16.03
N LEU A 101 -37.81 16.54 15.09
CA LEU A 101 -39.19 17.03 15.11
C LEU A 101 -40.14 16.06 15.83
N LYS A 102 -39.72 14.81 16.09
CA LYS A 102 -40.56 13.74 16.67
C LYS A 102 -41.85 13.50 15.89
N ILE A 103 -41.82 13.78 14.59
CA ILE A 103 -42.91 13.55 13.64
C ILE A 103 -42.45 12.44 12.70
N ASP A 104 -43.31 11.46 12.47
CA ASP A 104 -43.05 10.33 11.57
C ASP A 104 -43.33 10.78 10.13
N ILE A 105 -42.27 11.06 9.37
CA ILE A 105 -42.35 11.60 7.99
C ILE A 105 -42.50 10.45 7.00
N ARG A 106 -41.94 9.27 7.31
CA ARG A 106 -41.97 8.11 6.44
C ARG A 106 -43.33 7.43 6.40
N LYS A 107 -43.75 7.00 5.21
CA LYS A 107 -44.95 6.18 5.04
C LYS A 107 -44.73 4.79 5.67
N LYS A 108 -45.61 4.39 6.60
CA LYS A 108 -45.62 3.05 7.18
C LYS A 108 -46.03 2.02 6.11
N SER A 109 -45.20 1.02 5.88
CA SER A 109 -45.50 -0.10 4.99
C SER A 109 -46.52 -1.03 5.66
N GLY A 110 -47.80 -0.73 5.51
CA GLY A 110 -48.87 -1.61 5.99
C GLY A 110 -50.23 -1.24 5.40
N THR A 111 -50.97 -2.24 4.91
CA THR A 111 -52.42 -2.14 4.74
C THR A 111 -53.06 -2.41 6.11
N LYS A 112 -53.93 -1.51 6.57
CA LYS A 112 -54.78 -1.71 7.74
C LYS A 112 -55.77 -2.83 7.39
N ARG A 113 -55.62 -4.02 8.00
CA ARG A 113 -56.65 -5.07 7.93
C ARG A 113 -57.77 -4.74 8.90
#